data_AF-A0A3M6VWI8-F1
#
_entry.id   AF-A0A3M6VWI8-F1
#
_cell.length_a   1.000
_cell.length_b   1.000
_cell.length_c   1.000
_cell.angle_alpha   90.00
_cell.angle_beta   90.00
_cell.angle_gamma   90.00
#
_symmetry.space_group_name_H-M   'P 1'
#
loop_
_entity.id
_entity.type
_entity.pdbx_description
1 polymer ?
#
loop_
_entity_poly.entity_id
_entity_poly.type
_entity_poly.pdbx_seq_one_letter_code
_entity_poly.pdbx_strand_id
1 'polypeptide(L)'
;MPGANFWSVLFFLTLMLLGISSTYPMLDVIATGIMDRFGHKVSKPWISTGLVTSAFLISLMYCTRFGYYLLDGVDRWINKLALVFVVWAEMSLSTTVYRYTDILGQTGKPAYFLWNAGYFGGQILGVAVGHGVSAPAGAGAGFGCFVVFTGVALLIAKTPDAEAPGLFNRNAFFKRFWFLAFYSGNQLRRDLNVIVAAGKNWNIPALWGPLLRYISSPILFIVYSFAYPEFETLKDDPVYIFGFILAHICLVAMVVSVIAPRFFDVFVPVDRRDDGVREYAPNVTEGLLDAEAIERSESGSGDEKRSSSDNAKADKPL
;
A
#
# COMPACT_ATOMS: atom_id res chain seq x y z
N MET A 1 21.75 -19.60 -34.45
CA MET A 1 23.06 -19.18 -33.92
C MET A 1 23.91 -20.42 -33.69
N PRO A 2 25.22 -20.42 -33.96
CA PRO A 2 26.10 -21.52 -33.55
C PRO A 2 26.01 -21.71 -32.03
N GLY A 3 25.91 -22.96 -31.57
CA GLY A 3 25.70 -23.27 -30.14
C GLY A 3 24.28 -23.04 -29.62
N ALA A 4 23.25 -23.09 -30.47
CA ALA A 4 21.85 -22.83 -30.10
C ALA A 4 21.38 -23.54 -28.82
N ASN A 5 21.73 -24.81 -28.63
CA ASN A 5 21.34 -25.59 -27.44
C ASN A 5 21.86 -24.97 -26.13
N PHE A 6 23.08 -24.44 -26.12
CA PHE A 6 23.65 -23.77 -24.95
C PHE A 6 22.87 -22.50 -24.60
N TRP A 7 22.56 -21.69 -25.60
CA TRP A 7 21.77 -20.47 -25.42
C TRP A 7 20.34 -20.74 -24.98
N SER A 8 19.70 -21.81 -25.48
CA SER A 8 18.37 -22.22 -25.03
C SER A 8 18.36 -22.61 -23.55
N VAL A 9 19.34 -23.38 -23.09
CA VAL A 9 19.44 -23.76 -21.66
C VAL A 9 19.63 -22.52 -20.79
N LEU A 10 20.54 -21.62 -21.15
CA LEU A 10 20.74 -20.36 -20.41
C LEU A 10 19.47 -19.51 -20.38
N PHE A 11 18.78 -19.38 -21.52
CA PHE A 11 17.55 -18.60 -21.61
C PHE A 11 16.46 -19.13 -20.66
N PHE A 12 16.16 -20.43 -20.71
CA PHE A 12 15.15 -21.02 -19.82
C PHE A 12 15.59 -21.03 -18.35
N LEU A 13 16.88 -21.21 -18.07
CA LEU A 13 17.42 -21.10 -16.72
C LEU A 13 17.24 -19.68 -16.17
N THR A 14 17.52 -18.64 -16.97
CA THR A 14 17.29 -17.25 -16.58
C THR A 14 15.82 -16.96 -16.32
N LEU A 15 14.90 -17.42 -17.18
CA LEU A 15 13.47 -17.27 -16.96
C LEU A 15 13.00 -17.96 -15.66
N MET A 16 13.52 -19.16 -15.38
CA MET A 16 13.24 -19.88 -14.14
C MET A 16 13.76 -19.13 -12.91
N LEU A 17 15.01 -18.64 -12.95
CA LEU A 17 15.62 -17.89 -11.85
C LEU A 17 14.87 -16.57 -11.57
N LEU A 18 14.45 -15.86 -12.63
CA LEU A 18 13.63 -14.64 -12.49
C LEU A 18 12.33 -14.95 -11.75
N GLY A 19 11.60 -15.99 -12.15
CA GLY A 19 10.35 -16.40 -11.50
C GLY A 19 10.52 -16.85 -10.04
N ILE A 20 11.59 -17.59 -9.73
CA ILE A 20 11.90 -17.99 -8.35
C ILE A 20 12.22 -16.77 -7.49
N SER A 21 13.03 -15.84 -8.01
CA SER A 21 13.45 -14.65 -7.27
C SER A 21 12.30 -13.70 -6.92
N SER A 22 11.27 -13.59 -7.76
CA SER A 22 10.09 -12.77 -7.47
C SER A 22 9.09 -13.44 -6.53
N THR A 23 9.02 -14.77 -6.56
CA THR A 23 8.06 -15.55 -5.76
C THR A 23 8.51 -15.68 -4.30
N TYR A 24 9.82 -15.72 -4.05
CA TYR A 24 10.36 -15.89 -2.70
C TYR A 24 9.94 -14.77 -1.74
N PRO A 25 10.12 -13.47 -2.05
CA PRO A 25 9.63 -12.38 -1.19
C PRO A 25 8.11 -12.42 -1.00
N MET A 26 7.35 -12.80 -2.05
CA MET A 26 5.89 -12.86 -1.96
C MET A 26 5.43 -13.93 -0.95
N LEU A 27 6.06 -15.11 -0.96
CA LEU A 27 5.81 -16.15 0.04
C LEU A 27 6.27 -15.73 1.44
N ASP A 28 7.40 -15.02 1.54
CA ASP A 28 7.95 -14.58 2.81
C ASP A 28 7.07 -13.53 3.50
N VAL A 29 6.45 -12.61 2.74
CA VAL A 29 5.46 -11.65 3.26
C VAL A 29 4.25 -12.38 3.84
N ILE A 30 3.72 -13.40 3.16
CA ILE A 30 2.59 -14.19 3.65
C ILE A 30 3.02 -15.00 4.89
N ALA A 31 4.20 -15.61 4.86
CA ALA A 31 4.72 -16.38 5.98
C ALA A 31 4.93 -15.50 7.22
N THR A 32 5.48 -14.30 7.05
CA THR A 32 5.69 -13.33 8.12
C THR A 32 4.37 -12.83 8.68
N GLY A 33 3.39 -12.49 7.84
CA GLY A 33 2.04 -12.14 8.31
C GLY A 33 1.37 -13.27 9.11
N ILE A 34 1.62 -14.53 8.76
CA ILE A 34 1.15 -15.69 9.55
C ILE A 34 1.94 -15.82 10.87
N MET A 35 3.26 -15.63 10.86
CA MET A 35 4.08 -15.69 12.06
C MET A 35 3.72 -14.60 13.08
N ASP A 36 3.46 -13.38 12.60
CA ASP A 36 3.01 -12.25 13.40
C ASP A 36 1.68 -12.57 14.11
N ARG A 37 0.79 -13.31 13.43
CA ARG A 37 -0.47 -13.80 14.01
C ARG A 37 -0.24 -14.85 15.11
N PHE A 38 0.61 -15.84 14.87
CA PHE A 38 0.76 -16.99 15.78
C PHE A 38 1.81 -16.77 16.88
N GLY A 39 2.47 -15.61 16.93
CA GLY A 39 3.38 -15.21 18.00
C GLY A 39 4.57 -16.16 18.15
N HIS A 40 5.26 -16.47 17.04
CA HIS A 40 6.40 -17.41 16.95
C HIS A 40 6.15 -18.83 17.49
N LYS A 41 4.90 -19.21 17.82
CA LYS A 41 4.57 -20.56 18.33
C LYS A 41 4.78 -21.68 17.30
N VAL A 42 4.82 -21.33 16.02
CA VAL A 42 5.03 -22.28 14.91
C VAL A 42 6.34 -21.91 14.22
N SER A 43 7.19 -22.90 13.95
CA SER A 43 8.46 -22.63 13.27
C SER A 43 8.25 -22.25 11.80
N LYS A 44 9.02 -21.26 11.34
CA LYS A 44 9.00 -20.75 9.96
C LYS A 44 9.04 -21.85 8.88
N PRO A 45 9.84 -22.93 9.03
CA PRO A 45 9.87 -24.02 8.04
C PRO A 45 8.52 -24.74 7.85
N TRP A 46 7.74 -24.95 8.92
CA TRP A 46 6.44 -25.62 8.83
C TRP A 46 5.41 -24.74 8.09
N ILE A 47 5.39 -23.43 8.39
CA ILE A 47 4.51 -22.47 7.70
C ILE A 47 4.87 -22.40 6.22
N SER A 48 6.16 -22.25 5.91
CA SER A 48 6.63 -22.21 4.52
C SER A 48 6.29 -23.48 3.75
N THR A 49 6.44 -24.66 4.37
CA THR A 49 6.08 -25.94 3.74
C THR A 49 4.59 -26.01 3.43
N GLY A 50 3.75 -25.57 4.38
CA GLY A 50 2.30 -25.49 4.17
C GLY A 50 1.91 -24.56 3.02
N LEU A 51 2.52 -23.36 2.97
CA LEU A 51 2.28 -22.38 1.91
C LEU A 51 2.73 -22.86 0.53
N VAL A 52 3.92 -23.48 0.44
CA VAL A 52 4.41 -24.02 -0.83
C VAL A 52 3.55 -25.19 -1.29
N THR A 53 3.11 -26.05 -0.36
CA THR A 53 2.22 -27.17 -0.68
C THR A 53 0.85 -26.68 -1.16
N SER A 54 0.26 -25.68 -0.51
CA SER A 54 -1.02 -25.11 -0.95
C SER A 54 -0.90 -24.40 -2.29
N ALA A 55 0.17 -23.62 -2.51
CA ALA A 55 0.46 -22.99 -3.79
C ALA A 55 0.64 -24.03 -4.91
N PHE A 56 1.33 -25.14 -4.63
CA PHE A 56 1.47 -26.25 -5.56
C PHE A 56 0.11 -26.86 -5.94
N LEU A 57 -0.75 -27.13 -4.96
CA LEU A 57 -2.08 -27.68 -5.22
C LEU A 57 -2.96 -26.76 -6.05
N ILE A 58 -2.93 -25.45 -5.78
CA ILE A 58 -3.65 -24.45 -6.58
C ILE A 58 -3.05 -24.37 -7.99
N SER A 59 -1.72 -24.43 -8.12
CA SER A 59 -1.05 -24.33 -9.41
C SER A 59 -1.40 -25.46 -10.39
N LEU A 60 -1.81 -26.64 -9.88
CA LEU A 60 -2.20 -27.79 -10.70
C LEU A 60 -3.35 -27.48 -11.66
N MET A 61 -4.26 -26.57 -11.30
CA MET A 61 -5.37 -26.18 -12.20
C MET A 61 -4.84 -25.50 -13.48
N TYR A 62 -3.74 -24.76 -13.38
CA TYR A 62 -3.10 -24.08 -14.51
C TYR A 62 -2.26 -25.03 -15.38
N CYS A 63 -1.90 -26.22 -14.89
CA CYS A 63 -1.20 -27.25 -15.66
C CYS A 63 -2.13 -28.06 -16.58
N THR A 64 -3.43 -27.80 -16.58
CA THR A 64 -4.40 -28.48 -17.44
C THR A 64 -4.40 -27.90 -18.87
N ARG A 65 -5.00 -28.58 -19.85
CA ARG A 65 -5.14 -28.07 -21.23
C ARG A 65 -5.91 -26.74 -21.31
N PHE A 66 -6.76 -26.47 -20.32
CA PHE A 66 -7.53 -25.24 -20.19
C PHE A 66 -6.80 -24.16 -19.37
N GLY A 67 -5.72 -24.52 -18.68
CA GLY A 67 -5.04 -23.66 -17.73
C GLY A 67 -4.48 -22.37 -18.32
N TYR A 68 -4.08 -22.38 -19.59
CA TYR A 68 -3.62 -21.16 -20.28
C TYR A 68 -4.71 -20.09 -20.39
N TYR A 69 -5.94 -20.48 -20.76
CA TYR A 69 -7.07 -19.55 -20.85
C TYR A 69 -7.46 -19.03 -19.47
N LEU A 70 -7.49 -19.93 -18.47
CA LEU A 70 -7.77 -19.56 -17.10
C LEU A 70 -6.74 -18.55 -16.55
N LEU A 71 -5.45 -18.77 -16.83
CA LEU A 71 -4.38 -17.87 -16.43
C LEU A 71 -4.54 -16.50 -17.09
N ASP A 72 -4.80 -16.44 -18.40
CA ASP A 72 -5.02 -15.19 -19.12
C ASP A 72 -6.22 -14.39 -18.57
N GLY A 73 -7.33 -15.08 -18.31
CA GLY A 73 -8.53 -14.47 -17.72
C GLY A 73 -8.28 -13.90 -16.32
N VAL A 74 -7.62 -14.66 -15.44
CA VAL A 74 -7.33 -14.22 -14.07
C VAL A 74 -6.28 -13.11 -14.06
N ASP A 75 -5.17 -13.27 -14.78
CA ASP A 75 -4.06 -12.31 -14.82
C ASP A 75 -4.54 -10.94 -15.32
N ARG A 76 -5.34 -10.92 -16.39
CA ARG A 76 -5.88 -9.68 -16.95
C ARG A 76 -6.64 -8.86 -15.92
N TRP A 77 -7.56 -9.48 -15.18
CA TRP A 77 -8.42 -8.76 -14.23
C TRP A 77 -7.72 -8.46 -12.91
N ILE A 78 -6.83 -9.33 -12.43
CA ILE A 78 -5.99 -9.03 -11.28
C ILE A 78 -5.11 -7.80 -11.55
N ASN A 79 -4.45 -7.75 -12.71
CA ASN A 79 -3.58 -6.64 -13.06
C ASN A 79 -4.35 -5.34 -13.34
N LYS A 80 -5.52 -5.41 -14.00
CA LYS A 80 -6.27 -4.20 -14.40
C LYS A 80 -7.22 -3.66 -13.33
N LEU A 81 -7.78 -4.51 -12.48
CA LEU A 81 -8.71 -4.10 -11.41
C LEU A 81 -8.05 -4.16 -10.04
N ALA A 82 -7.65 -5.35 -9.60
CA ALA A 82 -7.26 -5.56 -8.21
C ALA A 82 -5.99 -4.78 -7.85
N LEU A 83 -4.90 -4.95 -8.59
CA LEU A 83 -3.63 -4.28 -8.31
C LEU A 83 -3.74 -2.75 -8.46
N VAL A 84 -4.37 -2.26 -9.53
CA VAL A 84 -4.56 -0.82 -9.74
C VAL A 84 -5.36 -0.21 -8.59
N PHE A 85 -6.42 -0.88 -8.13
CA PHE A 85 -7.23 -0.42 -7.01
C PHE A 85 -6.45 -0.45 -5.68
N VAL A 86 -5.64 -1.49 -5.43
CA VAL A 86 -4.77 -1.57 -4.24
C VAL A 86 -3.83 -0.37 -4.20
N VAL A 87 -3.09 -0.13 -5.27
CA VAL A 87 -2.10 0.95 -5.33
C VAL A 87 -2.78 2.32 -5.25
N TRP A 88 -3.94 2.49 -5.89
CA TRP A 88 -4.75 3.69 -5.74
C TRP A 88 -5.18 3.92 -4.28
N ALA A 89 -5.64 2.87 -3.61
CA ALA A 89 -6.08 2.93 -2.22
C ALA A 89 -4.90 3.27 -1.29
N GLU A 90 -3.75 2.61 -1.46
CA GLU A 90 -2.53 2.90 -0.69
C GLU A 90 -2.10 4.36 -0.84
N MET A 91 -2.04 4.89 -2.06
CA MET A 91 -1.67 6.29 -2.30
C MET A 91 -2.71 7.27 -1.72
N SER A 92 -4.00 6.98 -1.91
CA SER A 92 -5.07 7.88 -1.48
C SER A 92 -5.24 7.89 0.04
N LEU A 93 -5.19 6.72 0.67
CA LEU A 93 -5.34 6.56 2.11
C LEU A 93 -4.08 6.98 2.86
N SER A 94 -2.88 6.66 2.38
CA SER A 94 -1.63 7.13 3.02
C SER A 94 -1.50 8.64 3.03
N THR A 95 -2.04 9.35 2.03
CA THR A 95 -1.98 10.82 1.95
C THR A 95 -3.20 11.53 2.56
N THR A 96 -4.20 10.77 3.02
CA THR A 96 -5.44 11.31 3.61
C THR A 96 -5.61 10.89 5.07
N VAL A 97 -5.50 9.59 5.35
CA VAL A 97 -5.71 8.99 6.66
C VAL A 97 -4.48 9.10 7.56
N TYR A 98 -3.27 9.13 6.99
CA TYR A 98 -2.06 9.22 7.81
C TYR A 98 -2.05 10.49 8.65
N ARG A 99 -2.02 10.32 9.98
CA ARG A 99 -2.08 11.40 10.98
C ARG A 99 -3.25 12.36 10.78
N TYR A 100 -4.40 11.82 10.38
CA TYR A 100 -5.62 12.61 10.19
C TYR A 100 -6.07 13.32 11.47
N THR A 101 -5.78 12.77 12.66
CA THR A 101 -6.07 13.35 13.98
C THR A 101 -5.46 14.74 14.15
N ASP A 102 -4.22 14.94 13.68
CA ASP A 102 -3.55 16.24 13.69
C ASP A 102 -4.31 17.26 12.84
N ILE A 103 -4.73 16.86 11.64
CA ILE A 103 -5.48 17.72 10.72
C ILE A 103 -6.84 18.07 11.32
N LEU A 104 -7.55 17.09 11.89
CA LEU A 104 -8.85 17.33 12.53
C LEU A 104 -8.75 18.33 13.68
N GLY A 105 -7.69 18.27 14.50
CA GLY A 105 -7.46 19.21 15.59
C GLY A 105 -7.11 20.62 15.11
N GLN A 106 -6.38 20.74 14.00
CA GLN A 106 -5.90 22.01 13.47
C GLN A 106 -6.94 22.74 12.59
N THR A 107 -7.61 22.02 11.68
CA THR A 107 -8.54 22.63 10.71
C THR A 107 -10.01 22.40 11.03
N GLY A 108 -10.32 21.48 11.94
CA GLY A 108 -11.68 21.08 12.29
C GLY A 108 -12.23 19.96 11.40
N LYS A 109 -13.12 19.14 11.97
CA LYS A 109 -13.75 17.99 11.30
C LYS A 109 -14.52 18.35 10.03
N PRO A 110 -15.37 19.40 10.01
CA PRO A 110 -16.18 19.71 8.83
C PRO A 110 -15.34 20.04 7.60
N ALA A 111 -14.28 20.83 7.77
CA ALA A 111 -13.40 21.20 6.68
C ALA A 111 -12.62 20.01 6.11
N TYR A 112 -12.13 19.12 6.97
CA TYR A 112 -11.44 17.91 6.54
C TYR A 112 -12.34 16.96 5.74
N PHE A 113 -13.56 16.67 6.22
CA PHE A 113 -14.48 15.80 5.50
C PHE A 113 -14.93 16.42 4.18
N LEU A 114 -15.18 17.72 4.15
CA LEU A 114 -15.56 18.42 2.93
C LEU A 114 -14.43 18.41 1.90
N TRP A 115 -13.20 18.65 2.33
CA TRP A 115 -12.03 18.54 1.46
C TRP A 115 -11.91 17.16 0.81
N ASN A 116 -12.03 16.11 1.60
CA ASN A 116 -11.92 14.74 1.11
C ASN A 116 -13.11 14.34 0.23
N ALA A 117 -14.32 14.81 0.55
CA ALA A 117 -15.49 14.64 -0.31
C ALA A 117 -15.26 15.29 -1.68
N GLY A 118 -14.65 16.47 -1.74
CA GLY A 118 -14.25 17.11 -2.99
C GLY A 118 -13.16 16.34 -3.74
N TYR A 119 -12.17 15.81 -3.03
CA TYR A 119 -11.06 15.06 -3.63
C TYR A 119 -11.51 13.73 -4.24
N PHE A 120 -12.22 12.89 -3.48
CA PHE A 120 -12.74 11.61 -3.96
C PHE A 120 -13.93 11.81 -4.90
N GLY A 121 -14.83 12.74 -4.57
CA GLY A 121 -15.98 13.08 -5.40
C GLY A 121 -15.57 13.68 -6.75
N GLY A 122 -14.52 14.50 -6.81
CA GLY A 122 -13.97 15.01 -8.05
C GLY A 122 -13.41 13.90 -8.96
N GLN A 123 -12.75 12.89 -8.39
CA GLN A 123 -12.28 11.73 -9.14
C GLN A 123 -13.45 10.90 -9.70
N ILE A 124 -14.43 10.57 -8.86
CA ILE A 124 -15.62 9.79 -9.26
C ILE A 124 -16.43 10.54 -10.32
N LEU A 125 -16.74 11.82 -10.08
CA LEU A 125 -17.52 12.65 -11.00
C LEU A 125 -16.77 12.85 -12.33
N GLY A 126 -15.47 13.13 -12.27
CA GLY A 126 -14.66 13.36 -13.46
C GLY A 126 -14.59 12.12 -14.35
N VAL A 127 -14.43 10.93 -13.76
CA VAL A 127 -14.48 9.66 -14.48
C VAL A 127 -15.88 9.39 -15.04
N ALA A 128 -16.94 9.56 -14.24
CA ALA A 128 -18.31 9.31 -14.68
C ALA A 128 -18.70 10.18 -15.88
N VAL A 129 -18.39 11.48 -15.84
CA VAL A 129 -18.63 12.41 -16.96
C VAL A 129 -17.68 12.13 -18.13
N GLY A 130 -16.45 11.70 -17.86
CA GLY A 130 -15.47 11.31 -18.87
C GLY A 130 -15.95 10.16 -19.75
N HIS A 131 -16.49 9.11 -19.14
CA HIS A 131 -17.08 7.96 -19.85
C HIS A 131 -18.43 8.30 -20.50
N GLY A 132 -19.24 9.15 -19.86
CA GLY A 132 -20.59 9.46 -20.35
C GLY A 132 -20.65 10.51 -21.47
N VAL A 133 -19.69 11.43 -21.54
CA VAL A 133 -19.73 12.57 -22.47
C VAL A 133 -18.44 12.68 -23.28
N SER A 134 -17.35 13.07 -22.62
CA SER A 134 -16.03 13.22 -23.25
C SER A 134 -14.95 13.45 -22.19
N ALA A 135 -13.70 13.11 -22.51
CA ALA A 135 -12.57 13.32 -21.61
C ALA A 135 -12.38 14.79 -21.16
N PRO A 136 -12.50 15.82 -22.03
CA PRO A 136 -12.41 17.21 -21.59
C PRO A 136 -13.55 17.62 -20.64
N ALA A 137 -14.77 17.14 -20.89
CA ALA A 137 -15.91 17.40 -20.00
C ALA A 137 -15.70 16.73 -18.62
N GLY A 138 -15.18 15.49 -18.61
CA GLY A 138 -14.81 14.78 -17.39
C GLY A 138 -13.74 15.52 -16.58
N ALA A 139 -12.66 15.97 -17.22
CA ALA A 139 -11.63 16.77 -16.57
C ALA A 139 -12.22 18.06 -15.97
N GLY A 140 -13.04 18.79 -16.73
CA GLY A 140 -13.71 20.00 -16.27
C GLY A 140 -14.60 19.76 -15.05
N ALA A 141 -15.42 18.70 -15.07
CA ALA A 141 -16.30 18.35 -13.96
C ALA A 141 -15.51 17.94 -12.70
N GLY A 142 -14.46 17.14 -12.85
CA GLY A 142 -13.63 16.68 -11.74
C GLY A 142 -12.85 17.81 -11.08
N PHE A 143 -12.13 18.62 -11.87
CA PHE A 143 -11.40 19.78 -11.34
C PHE A 143 -12.35 20.84 -10.78
N GLY A 144 -13.48 21.11 -11.45
CA GLY A 144 -14.49 22.05 -10.97
C GLY A 144 -15.06 21.65 -9.62
N CYS A 145 -15.44 20.38 -9.44
CA CYS A 145 -15.90 19.84 -8.17
C CYS A 145 -14.84 20.01 -7.07
N PHE A 146 -13.59 19.60 -7.36
CA PHE A 146 -12.51 19.73 -6.40
C PHE A 146 -12.28 21.20 -5.98
N VAL A 147 -12.23 22.14 -6.93
CA VAL A 147 -12.01 23.57 -6.66
C VAL A 147 -13.15 24.15 -5.81
N VAL A 148 -14.41 23.81 -6.09
CA VAL A 148 -15.56 24.29 -5.32
C VAL A 148 -15.49 23.78 -3.88
N PHE A 149 -15.29 22.48 -3.69
CA PHE A 149 -15.20 21.89 -2.35
C PHE A 149 -13.98 22.40 -1.58
N THR A 150 -12.84 22.57 -2.25
CA THR A 150 -11.65 23.22 -1.67
C THR A 150 -11.97 24.64 -1.20
N GLY A 151 -12.61 25.46 -2.03
CA GLY A 151 -12.99 26.82 -1.65
C GLY A 151 -13.86 26.85 -0.39
N VAL A 152 -14.92 26.03 -0.35
CA VAL A 152 -15.82 25.95 0.81
C VAL A 152 -15.10 25.39 2.04
N ALA A 153 -14.25 24.37 1.88
CA ALA A 153 -13.49 23.78 2.99
C ALA A 153 -12.55 24.81 3.63
N LEU A 154 -11.89 25.66 2.84
CA LEU A 154 -11.00 26.70 3.35
C LEU A 154 -11.73 27.82 4.08
N LEU A 155 -12.97 28.13 3.69
CA LEU A 155 -13.81 29.10 4.37
C LEU A 155 -14.27 28.60 5.75
N ILE A 156 -14.63 27.31 5.85
CA ILE A 156 -15.12 26.69 7.09
C ILE A 156 -13.98 26.26 8.02
N ALA A 157 -12.76 26.06 7.49
CA ALA A 157 -11.63 25.59 8.27
C ALA A 157 -11.25 26.55 9.42
N LYS A 158 -11.03 25.98 10.60
CA LYS A 158 -10.38 26.68 11.71
C LYS A 158 -8.94 27.04 11.31
N THR A 159 -8.45 28.18 11.78
CA THR A 159 -7.04 28.55 11.62
C THR A 159 -6.15 27.59 12.41
N PRO A 160 -5.20 26.89 11.76
CA PRO A 160 -4.25 26.05 12.46
C PRO A 160 -3.38 26.85 13.42
N ASP A 161 -3.16 26.32 14.61
CA ASP A 161 -2.26 26.85 15.62
C ASP A 161 -0.80 26.47 15.29
N ALA A 162 -0.57 25.23 14.85
CA ALA A 162 0.77 24.72 14.50
C ALA A 162 1.34 25.37 13.23
N GLU A 163 2.65 25.61 13.18
CA GLU A 163 3.29 26.34 12.06
C GLU A 163 3.27 25.59 10.72
N ALA A 164 3.13 26.33 9.62
CA ALA A 164 3.28 25.82 8.27
C ALA A 164 4.62 26.29 7.65
N PRO A 165 5.18 25.58 6.66
CA PRO A 165 6.46 25.94 6.07
C PRO A 165 6.38 27.19 5.16
N GLY A 166 7.34 28.10 5.35
CA GLY A 166 7.66 29.19 4.42
C GLY A 166 6.48 30.06 4.01
N LEU A 167 6.17 30.05 2.70
CA LEU A 167 5.11 30.88 2.10
C LEU A 167 3.72 30.57 2.67
N PHE A 168 3.49 29.35 3.15
CA PHE A 168 2.18 28.93 3.67
C PHE A 168 1.89 29.48 5.07
N ASN A 169 2.90 29.96 5.80
CA ASN A 169 2.69 30.59 7.11
C ASN A 169 2.31 32.07 7.03
N ARG A 170 2.40 32.70 5.85
CA ARG A 170 2.22 34.15 5.69
C ARG A 170 0.77 34.61 5.88
N ASN A 171 -0.20 33.75 5.57
CA ASN A 171 -1.63 34.06 5.67
C ASN A 171 -2.38 32.85 6.24
N ALA A 172 -3.37 33.11 7.09
CA ALA A 172 -4.27 32.11 7.64
C ALA A 172 -4.90 31.23 6.55
N PHE A 173 -5.25 31.79 5.38
CA PHE A 173 -5.83 31.02 4.28
C PHE A 173 -4.83 30.02 3.67
N PHE A 174 -3.59 30.44 3.44
CA PHE A 174 -2.54 29.54 2.95
C PHE A 174 -2.16 28.47 3.98
N LYS A 175 -2.23 28.81 5.27
CA LYS A 175 -2.01 27.87 6.37
C LYS A 175 -3.08 26.78 6.37
N ARG A 176 -4.37 27.16 6.31
CA ARG A 176 -5.50 26.22 6.17
C ARG A 176 -5.33 25.31 4.96
N PHE A 177 -4.95 25.89 3.82
CA PHE A 177 -4.72 25.13 2.59
C PHE A 177 -3.61 24.11 2.73
N TRP A 178 -2.47 24.50 3.32
CA TRP A 178 -1.35 23.59 3.51
C TRP A 178 -1.72 22.41 4.42
N PHE A 179 -2.45 22.66 5.52
CA PHE A 179 -2.87 21.59 6.43
C PHE A 179 -3.84 20.60 5.78
N LEU A 180 -4.77 21.06 4.95
CA LEU A 180 -5.72 20.17 4.26
C LEU A 180 -5.08 19.45 3.06
N ALA A 181 -4.23 20.14 2.30
CA ALA A 181 -3.70 19.63 1.03
C ALA A 181 -2.43 18.78 1.20
N PHE A 182 -1.48 19.22 2.03
CA PHE A 182 -0.10 18.72 1.99
C PHE A 182 0.41 18.15 3.32
N TYR A 183 -0.21 18.46 4.45
CA TYR A 183 0.31 18.05 5.76
C TYR A 183 0.54 16.55 5.88
N SER A 184 -0.48 15.72 5.64
CA SER A 184 -0.38 14.26 5.80
C SER A 184 0.76 13.66 4.96
N GLY A 185 0.81 14.00 3.66
CA GLY A 185 1.88 13.52 2.78
C GLY A 185 3.27 14.07 3.12
N ASN A 186 3.38 15.32 3.58
CA ASN A 186 4.66 15.87 4.03
C ASN A 186 5.10 15.27 5.37
N GLN A 187 4.18 14.98 6.27
CA GLN A 187 4.49 14.36 7.55
C GLN A 187 4.92 12.91 7.36
N LEU A 188 4.21 12.14 6.53
CA LEU A 188 4.62 10.79 6.13
C LEU A 188 6.04 10.77 5.55
N ARG A 189 6.35 11.73 4.67
CA ARG A 189 7.71 11.90 4.13
C ARG A 189 8.75 12.17 5.22
N ARG A 190 8.43 13.05 6.19
CA ARG A 190 9.37 13.39 7.28
C ARG A 190 9.62 12.18 8.17
N ASP A 191 8.56 11.46 8.54
CA ASP A 191 8.63 10.28 9.40
C ASP A 191 9.40 9.15 8.68
N LEU A 192 9.13 8.91 7.38
CA LEU A 192 9.89 7.95 6.58
C LEU A 192 11.37 8.33 6.41
N ASN A 193 11.68 9.61 6.26
CA ASN A 193 13.07 10.06 6.13
C ASN A 193 13.89 9.81 7.41
N VAL A 194 13.28 9.69 8.58
CA VAL A 194 14.02 9.31 9.80
C VAL A 194 14.67 7.93 9.62
N ILE A 195 14.01 7.02 8.91
CA ILE A 195 14.46 5.64 8.69
C ILE A 195 15.26 5.54 7.37
N VAL A 196 14.68 6.03 6.27
CA VAL A 196 15.23 5.84 4.91
C VAL A 196 16.49 6.67 4.67
N ALA A 197 16.56 7.89 5.21
CA ALA A 197 17.68 8.79 5.01
C ALA A 197 18.82 8.60 6.02
N ALA A 198 18.85 7.47 6.74
CA ALA A 198 19.94 7.18 7.66
C ALA A 198 21.28 7.10 6.92
N GLY A 199 22.31 7.75 7.48
CA GLY A 199 23.68 7.72 6.94
C GLY A 199 23.86 8.51 5.64
N LYS A 200 24.19 7.81 4.54
CA LYS A 200 24.48 8.40 3.21
C LYS A 200 23.35 8.21 2.20
N ASN A 201 22.19 7.74 2.66
CA ASN A 201 21.04 7.49 1.79
C ASN A 201 20.34 8.80 1.37
N TRP A 202 19.63 8.73 0.25
CA TRP A 202 18.97 9.90 -0.33
C TRP A 202 17.66 10.20 0.39
N ASN A 203 17.43 11.47 0.70
CA ASN A 203 16.18 11.93 1.30
C ASN A 203 15.04 11.88 0.29
N ILE A 204 13.86 11.45 0.75
CA ILE A 204 12.62 11.56 -0.02
C ILE A 204 12.30 13.06 -0.23
N PRO A 205 12.14 13.51 -1.48
CA PRO A 205 11.96 14.93 -1.81
C PRO A 205 10.59 15.44 -1.36
N ALA A 206 10.50 16.74 -1.07
CA ALA A 206 9.25 17.37 -0.61
C ALA A 206 8.08 17.25 -1.61
N LEU A 207 8.38 17.08 -2.90
CA LEU A 207 7.38 16.91 -3.95
C LEU A 207 6.69 15.54 -3.93
N TRP A 208 7.27 14.54 -3.24
CA TRP A 208 6.79 13.17 -3.25
C TRP A 208 5.32 13.03 -2.80
N GLY A 209 4.96 13.63 -1.66
CA GLY A 209 3.57 13.59 -1.16
C GLY A 209 2.57 14.21 -2.14
N PRO A 210 2.79 15.45 -2.64
CA PRO A 210 1.96 16.05 -3.68
C PRO A 210 1.86 15.22 -4.97
N LEU A 211 2.96 14.60 -5.42
CA LEU A 211 2.98 13.75 -6.61
C LEU A 211 2.06 12.53 -6.41
N LEU A 212 2.17 11.85 -5.27
CA LEU A 212 1.31 10.71 -4.95
C LEU A 212 -0.17 11.09 -4.92
N ARG A 213 -0.50 12.18 -4.22
CA ARG A 213 -1.90 12.59 -4.00
C ARG A 213 -2.54 13.20 -5.25
N TYR A 214 -1.87 14.08 -5.96
CA TYR A 214 -2.53 14.88 -7.01
C TYR A 214 -2.18 14.44 -8.44
N ILE A 215 -1.22 13.53 -8.62
CA ILE A 215 -0.86 13.00 -9.94
C ILE A 215 -1.10 11.50 -9.99
N SER A 216 -0.39 10.72 -9.18
CA SER A 216 -0.43 9.26 -9.27
C SER A 216 -1.80 8.68 -8.91
N SER A 217 -2.41 9.12 -7.82
CA SER A 217 -3.74 8.65 -7.40
C SER A 217 -4.83 8.94 -8.47
N PRO A 218 -5.03 10.18 -8.97
CA PRO A 218 -6.01 10.43 -10.02
C PRO A 218 -5.75 9.65 -11.32
N ILE A 219 -4.49 9.49 -11.73
CA ILE A 219 -4.15 8.69 -12.92
C ILE A 219 -4.54 7.23 -12.72
N LEU A 220 -4.21 6.63 -11.57
CA LEU A 220 -4.57 5.25 -11.26
C LEU A 220 -6.09 5.07 -11.21
N PHE A 221 -6.83 6.05 -10.69
CA PHE A 221 -8.30 6.00 -10.69
C PHE A 221 -8.89 6.03 -12.10
N ILE A 222 -8.31 6.84 -13.00
CA ILE A 222 -8.70 6.85 -14.42
C ILE A 222 -8.37 5.51 -15.08
N VAL A 223 -7.17 4.97 -14.86
CA VAL A 223 -6.77 3.66 -15.41
C VAL A 223 -7.70 2.55 -14.91
N TYR A 224 -8.01 2.54 -13.61
CA TYR A 224 -8.98 1.62 -13.01
C TYR A 224 -10.34 1.70 -13.71
N SER A 225 -10.79 2.90 -14.05
CA SER A 225 -12.09 3.09 -14.71
C SER A 225 -12.17 2.48 -16.11
N PHE A 226 -11.06 2.32 -16.82
CA PHE A 226 -11.05 1.70 -18.15
C PHE A 226 -11.26 0.19 -18.12
N ALA A 227 -11.07 -0.46 -16.97
CA ALA A 227 -11.28 -1.89 -16.85
C ALA A 227 -12.75 -2.31 -17.02
N TYR A 228 -13.71 -1.45 -16.65
CA TYR A 228 -15.14 -1.77 -16.77
C TYR A 228 -15.66 -1.75 -18.22
N PRO A 229 -15.41 -0.71 -19.04
CA PRO A 229 -15.73 -0.75 -20.46
C PRO A 229 -15.03 -1.90 -21.20
N GLU A 230 -13.82 -2.25 -20.78
CA GLU A 230 -13.10 -3.37 -21.34
C GLU A 230 -13.80 -4.71 -21.03
N PHE A 231 -14.31 -4.87 -19.82
CA PHE A 231 -15.07 -6.06 -19.42
C PHE A 231 -16.34 -6.25 -20.25
N GLU A 232 -17.02 -5.16 -20.61
CA GLU A 232 -18.22 -5.22 -21.47
C GLU A 232 -17.94 -5.85 -22.84
N THR A 233 -16.70 -5.79 -23.33
CA THR A 233 -16.31 -6.43 -24.60
C THR A 233 -16.02 -7.94 -24.46
N LEU A 234 -15.77 -8.41 -23.24
CA LEU A 234 -15.37 -9.78 -22.92
C LEU A 234 -16.39 -10.53 -22.06
N LYS A 235 -17.54 -9.91 -21.78
CA LYS A 235 -18.57 -10.43 -20.87
C LYS A 235 -19.24 -11.73 -21.31
N ASP A 236 -19.13 -12.09 -22.58
CA ASP A 236 -19.74 -13.31 -23.13
C ASP A 236 -18.86 -14.55 -22.89
N ASP A 237 -17.60 -14.36 -22.51
CA ASP A 237 -16.66 -15.46 -22.29
C ASP A 237 -16.56 -15.81 -20.79
N PRO A 238 -16.95 -17.04 -20.38
CA PRO A 238 -17.02 -17.44 -18.99
C PRO A 238 -15.69 -17.36 -18.24
N VAL A 239 -14.56 -17.45 -18.96
CA VAL A 239 -13.23 -17.40 -18.34
C VAL A 239 -12.91 -15.99 -17.84
N TYR A 240 -13.26 -14.99 -18.64
CA TYR A 240 -13.08 -13.60 -18.25
C TYR A 240 -14.10 -13.18 -17.19
N ILE A 241 -15.33 -13.73 -17.21
CA ILE A 241 -16.29 -13.54 -16.11
C ILE A 241 -15.71 -14.07 -14.79
N PHE A 242 -15.14 -15.27 -14.80
CA PHE A 242 -14.54 -15.86 -13.61
C PHE A 242 -13.41 -14.99 -13.04
N GLY A 243 -12.46 -14.56 -13.89
CA GLY A 243 -11.38 -13.68 -13.45
C GLY A 243 -11.88 -12.33 -12.92
N PHE A 244 -12.94 -11.77 -13.54
CA PHE A 244 -13.55 -10.52 -13.09
C PHE A 244 -14.21 -10.65 -11.72
N ILE A 245 -14.91 -11.76 -11.46
CA ILE A 245 -15.49 -12.07 -10.14
C ILE A 245 -14.38 -12.21 -9.10
N LEU A 246 -13.30 -12.94 -9.42
CA LEU A 246 -12.17 -13.14 -8.51
C LEU A 246 -11.52 -11.80 -8.15
N ALA A 247 -11.31 -10.91 -9.13
CA ALA A 247 -10.82 -9.56 -8.87
C ALA A 247 -11.78 -8.79 -7.94
N HIS A 248 -13.10 -8.85 -8.15
CA HIS A 248 -14.07 -8.18 -7.28
C HIS A 248 -14.06 -8.73 -5.84
N ILE A 249 -13.84 -10.03 -5.65
CA ILE A 249 -13.64 -10.61 -4.32
C ILE A 249 -12.43 -9.97 -3.64
N CYS A 250 -11.32 -9.79 -4.34
CA CYS A 250 -10.15 -9.08 -3.81
C CYS A 250 -10.46 -7.62 -3.47
N LEU A 251 -11.22 -6.91 -4.30
CA LEU A 251 -11.65 -5.54 -4.01
C LEU A 251 -12.52 -5.46 -2.75
N VAL A 252 -13.52 -6.33 -2.64
CA VAL A 252 -14.41 -6.39 -1.46
C VAL A 252 -13.61 -6.71 -0.21
N ALA A 253 -12.70 -7.69 -0.27
CA ALA A 253 -11.83 -8.03 0.84
C ALA A 253 -11.01 -6.81 1.30
N MET A 254 -10.46 -6.02 0.38
CA MET A 254 -9.74 -4.79 0.72
C MET A 254 -10.65 -3.73 1.35
N VAL A 255 -11.84 -3.49 0.79
CA VAL A 255 -12.77 -2.49 1.33
C VAL A 255 -13.20 -2.86 2.75
N VAL A 256 -13.53 -4.13 2.99
CA VAL A 256 -13.79 -4.66 4.33
C VAL A 256 -12.58 -4.43 5.24
N SER A 257 -11.37 -4.61 4.70
CA SER A 257 -10.14 -4.44 5.47
C SER A 257 -9.96 -3.01 5.98
N VAL A 258 -10.32 -2.02 5.15
CA VAL A 258 -10.19 -0.59 5.47
C VAL A 258 -11.32 -0.10 6.37
N ILE A 259 -12.56 -0.53 6.12
CA ILE A 259 -13.73 -0.08 6.90
C ILE A 259 -13.71 -0.65 8.31
N ALA A 260 -13.24 -1.89 8.44
CA ALA A 260 -13.39 -2.66 9.64
C ALA A 260 -12.01 -3.18 10.13
N PRO A 261 -11.05 -2.27 10.43
CA PRO A 261 -9.70 -2.67 10.83
C PRO A 261 -9.72 -3.52 12.10
N ARG A 262 -10.72 -3.29 12.97
CA ARG A 262 -10.96 -4.08 14.19
C ARG A 262 -11.36 -5.53 13.94
N PHE A 263 -11.83 -5.90 12.75
CA PHE A 263 -11.98 -7.32 12.40
C PHE A 263 -10.61 -8.01 12.40
N PHE A 264 -9.52 -7.26 12.13
CA PHE A 264 -8.18 -7.80 12.26
C PHE A 264 -7.64 -7.83 13.67
N ASP A 265 -8.32 -7.26 14.68
CA ASP A 265 -7.91 -7.41 16.08
C ASP A 265 -7.89 -8.89 16.51
N VAL A 266 -8.70 -9.73 15.85
CA VAL A 266 -8.66 -11.20 16.01
C VAL A 266 -7.29 -11.78 15.60
N PHE A 267 -6.59 -11.12 14.67
CA PHE A 267 -5.28 -11.54 14.16
C PHE A 267 -4.11 -10.81 14.83
N VAL A 268 -4.35 -9.73 15.58
CA VAL A 268 -3.31 -8.97 16.30
C VAL A 268 -3.24 -9.41 17.77
N PRO A 269 -2.05 -9.79 18.30
CA PRO A 269 -1.86 -10.08 19.72
C PRO A 269 -2.36 -8.94 20.60
N VAL A 270 -3.02 -9.26 21.72
CA VAL A 270 -3.68 -8.27 22.59
C VAL A 270 -2.72 -7.15 23.02
N ASP A 271 -1.47 -7.50 23.29
CA ASP A 271 -0.43 -6.59 23.76
C ASP A 271 0.04 -5.56 22.71
N ARG A 272 -0.30 -5.78 21.42
CA ARG A 272 0.13 -4.96 20.27
C ARG A 272 -1.01 -4.24 19.56
N ARG A 273 -2.23 -4.32 20.09
CA ARG A 273 -3.42 -3.71 19.44
C ARG A 273 -3.40 -2.17 19.47
N ASP A 274 -2.71 -1.60 20.46
CA ASP A 274 -2.61 -0.15 20.64
C ASP A 274 -1.31 0.45 20.08
N ASP A 275 -0.39 -0.36 19.53
CA ASP A 275 0.87 0.10 18.90
C ASP A 275 0.62 1.14 17.78
N GLY A 276 -0.56 1.11 17.16
CA GLY A 276 -0.95 2.04 16.10
C GLY A 276 -1.61 3.35 16.57
N VAL A 277 -1.94 3.49 17.85
CA VAL A 277 -2.62 4.68 18.39
C VAL A 277 -1.60 5.78 18.64
N ARG A 278 -1.51 6.72 17.70
CA ARG A 278 -0.60 7.86 17.80
C ARG A 278 -1.21 9.01 18.58
N GLU A 279 -0.42 9.62 19.47
CA GLU A 279 -0.81 10.82 20.19
C GLU A 279 -0.91 12.04 19.23
N TYR A 280 -1.74 13.00 19.61
CA TYR A 280 -1.88 14.24 18.86
C TYR A 280 -0.61 15.09 19.03
N ALA A 281 0.22 15.17 17.99
CA ALA A 281 1.52 15.84 18.06
C ALA A 281 1.89 16.56 16.74
N PRO A 282 1.17 17.63 16.35
CA PRO A 282 1.37 18.28 15.05
C PRO A 282 2.82 18.69 14.78
N ASN A 283 3.32 18.42 13.57
CA ASN A 283 4.69 18.71 13.10
C ASN A 283 5.84 17.96 13.81
N VAL A 284 5.56 17.11 14.79
CA VAL A 284 6.56 16.29 15.49
C VAL A 284 6.85 15.04 14.66
N THR A 285 8.11 14.76 14.38
CA THR A 285 8.52 13.50 13.75
C THR A 285 8.73 12.44 14.81
N GLU A 286 8.02 11.32 14.70
CA GLU A 286 8.19 10.15 15.56
C GLU A 286 8.91 9.07 14.76
N GLY A 287 9.92 8.43 15.33
CA GLY A 287 10.67 7.39 14.59
C GLY A 287 12.00 6.91 15.17
N LEU A 288 12.38 7.27 16.40
CA LEU A 288 13.60 6.72 17.01
C LEU A 288 13.37 5.34 17.67
N LEU A 289 12.22 5.13 18.33
CA LEU A 289 11.94 3.88 19.04
C LEU A 289 11.54 2.72 18.10
N ASP A 290 10.78 3.00 17.03
CA ASP A 290 10.38 1.99 16.05
C ASP A 290 11.56 1.54 15.17
N ALA A 291 12.50 2.44 14.86
CA ALA A 291 13.70 2.12 14.10
C ALA A 291 14.63 1.17 14.88
N GLU A 292 14.84 1.42 16.18
CA GLU A 292 15.60 0.52 17.04
C GLU A 292 14.92 -0.86 17.20
N ALA A 293 13.59 -0.91 17.20
CA ALA A 293 12.84 -2.16 17.28
C ALA A 293 12.96 -3.00 15.99
N ILE A 294 12.89 -2.35 14.83
CA ILE A 294 13.06 -2.98 13.50
C ILE A 294 14.51 -3.48 13.35
N GLU A 295 15.52 -2.65 13.66
CA GLU A 295 16.93 -3.08 13.62
C GLU A 295 17.19 -4.27 14.55
N ARG A 296 16.63 -4.29 15.77
CA ARG A 296 16.76 -5.43 16.69
C ARG A 296 16.10 -6.70 16.15
N SER A 297 14.97 -6.58 15.46
CA SER A 297 14.30 -7.75 14.84
C SER A 297 15.08 -8.30 13.65
N GLU A 298 15.73 -7.44 12.85
CA GLU A 298 16.52 -7.86 11.70
C GLU A 298 17.89 -8.42 12.14
N SER A 299 18.49 -7.86 13.19
CA SER A 299 19.75 -8.34 13.76
C SER A 299 19.61 -9.63 14.57
N GLY A 300 18.42 -9.90 15.12
CA GLY A 300 18.14 -11.10 15.94
C GLY A 300 18.10 -12.42 15.16
N SER A 301 18.09 -12.40 13.82
CA SER A 301 18.09 -13.60 12.98
C SER A 301 19.50 -14.19 12.72
N GLY A 302 20.57 -13.53 13.16
CA GLY A 302 21.94 -13.85 12.74
C GLY A 302 22.85 -14.56 13.75
N ASP A 303 22.62 -14.45 15.06
CA ASP A 303 23.68 -14.73 16.05
C ASP A 303 23.42 -15.88 17.05
N GLU A 304 22.26 -16.53 17.02
CA GLU A 304 21.96 -17.64 17.96
C GLU A 304 22.68 -18.97 17.64
N LYS A 305 23.55 -19.03 16.64
CA LYS A 305 24.29 -20.26 16.29
C LYS A 305 25.78 -20.28 16.62
N ARG A 306 26.32 -19.29 17.34
CA ARG A 306 27.77 -19.25 17.62
C ARG A 306 28.21 -19.25 19.09
N SER A 307 27.30 -19.31 20.07
CA SER A 307 27.69 -19.30 21.50
C SER A 307 27.45 -20.60 22.27
N SER A 308 27.03 -21.71 21.62
CA SER A 308 26.71 -22.95 22.35
C SER A 308 27.74 -24.09 22.22
N SER A 309 28.95 -23.86 21.67
CA SER A 309 29.97 -24.92 21.54
C SER A 309 31.19 -24.80 22.47
N ASP A 310 31.40 -23.69 23.16
CA ASP A 310 32.71 -23.45 23.82
C ASP A 310 32.71 -23.56 25.35
N ASN A 311 31.59 -23.91 25.99
CA ASN A 311 31.52 -23.98 27.47
C ASN A 311 31.36 -25.39 28.07
N ALA A 312 31.71 -26.44 27.31
CA ALA A 312 31.66 -27.82 27.80
C ALA A 312 33.03 -28.50 27.79
N LYS A 313 34.06 -27.89 28.41
CA LYS A 313 35.34 -28.55 28.74
C LYS A 313 36.27 -27.70 29.61
N ALA A 314 35.89 -27.45 30.87
CA ALA A 314 36.85 -27.16 31.94
C ALA A 314 36.13 -27.20 33.28
N ASP A 315 36.27 -28.31 34.01
CA ASP A 315 36.67 -28.34 35.42
C ASP A 315 36.24 -29.65 36.09
N LYS A 316 37.24 -30.52 36.25
CA LYS A 316 37.35 -31.40 37.42
C LYS A 316 38.59 -30.95 38.18
N PRO A 317 38.48 -30.80 39.50
CA PRO A 317 39.59 -31.17 40.36
C PRO A 317 39.15 -32.18 41.44
N LEU A 318 40.00 -33.21 41.57
CA LEU A 318 40.27 -34.11 42.70
C LEU A 318 39.12 -34.52 43.63
#